data_AF-A0A1E5MK20-F1
#
_entry.id   AF-A0A1E5MK20-F1
#
_cell.length_a   1.000
_cell.length_b   1.000
_cell.length_c   1.000
_cell.angle_alpha   90.00
_cell.angle_beta   90.00
_cell.angle_gamma   90.00
#
_symmetry.space_group_name_H-M   'P 1'
#
loop_
_entity.id
_entity.type
_entity.pdbx_description
1 polymer ?
#
loop_
_entity_poly.entity_id
_entity_poly.type
_entity_poly.pdbx_seq_one_letter_code
_entity_poly.pdbx_strand_id
1 'polypeptide(L)'
;MITAVIALSVSATLMTTQYPAEAAGSCGSACDGVSADPATLAKQLGGFVQDGSFRATAGGAGNTNDLYRSEIQPIASGSPTPGCQLDTRVLQTLVIVTKHFGSLQVNDLNRACPAMSHPYTCSSNPSSLHCIDPSVAIDFGSVGGTTVQGSNTRTHELLDFLDTFVPSGSQAGQSGCRSSWTFTHISRQFTDTCNHQHFDFSGVSTALAISPSSYSSGNGVAVRANTGTLWTWAGSAGTPGFAANSAQAVADGTSPATAHDGQDAAVAFVKPDGTLWTWSGKVGTTGKAASAAVGAKAGTSPSIVSLGGGEYAVAFQANTGELWTWRGVPGTTGSAGPTGRAVQAGTNPSITTVGSGVSVAYQATDGALWTWYGPPTERGTAASANVGMKAGTSPSITRVNGSTIGVAVQANTGKLWVWTGTPRTAGLAKETAVGMKAGTSPSIALLGSQLAVAAQANTGQLWTWEGAPGDAGFAHSANVGMQAASSPSAAVEGDHLAVAVEANTGSLWTWTGSPATDGFAAAGNVGITSSPGIG
;
A
#
# COMPACT_ATOMS: atom_id res chain seq x y z
N MET A 1 46.05 25.32 -44.22
CA MET A 1 46.53 24.37 -43.20
C MET A 1 45.36 24.05 -42.30
N ILE A 2 44.71 22.90 -42.50
CA ILE A 2 43.62 22.44 -41.64
C ILE A 2 44.06 21.05 -41.16
N THR A 3 44.42 21.01 -39.89
CA THR A 3 44.92 19.84 -39.18
C THR A 3 43.75 18.90 -38.89
N ALA A 4 43.84 17.65 -39.36
CA ALA A 4 42.94 16.58 -38.97
C ALA A 4 43.24 16.18 -37.52
N VAL A 5 42.21 16.17 -36.67
CA VAL A 5 42.26 15.54 -35.35
C VAL A 5 41.38 14.30 -35.40
N ILE A 6 42.04 13.14 -35.40
CA ILE A 6 41.45 11.82 -35.20
C ILE A 6 41.14 11.71 -33.70
N ALA A 7 39.87 11.62 -33.33
CA ALA A 7 39.47 11.25 -31.98
C ALA A 7 39.19 9.73 -31.94
N LEU A 8 40.10 9.00 -31.29
CA LEU A 8 39.93 7.60 -30.91
C LEU A 8 38.72 7.48 -29.96
N SER A 9 37.71 6.71 -30.34
CA SER A 9 36.66 6.27 -29.42
C SER A 9 37.19 5.13 -28.55
N VAL A 10 37.54 5.44 -27.30
CA VAL A 10 37.78 4.43 -26.27
C VAL A 10 36.43 3.91 -25.81
N SER A 11 36.07 2.69 -26.22
CA SER A 11 34.92 1.97 -25.67
C SER A 11 35.20 1.63 -24.22
N ALA A 12 34.70 2.46 -23.29
CA ALA A 12 34.59 2.08 -21.89
C ALA A 12 33.48 1.04 -21.76
N THR A 13 33.86 -0.23 -21.69
CA THR A 13 32.97 -1.30 -21.23
C THR A 13 32.67 -1.03 -19.76
N LEU A 14 31.55 -0.34 -19.47
CA LEU A 14 31.02 -0.31 -18.12
C LEU A 14 30.64 -1.75 -17.78
N MET A 15 31.45 -2.40 -16.95
CA MET A 15 31.03 -3.55 -16.19
C MET A 15 29.90 -3.07 -15.28
N THR A 16 28.66 -3.33 -15.71
CA THR A 16 27.50 -3.25 -14.83
C THR A 16 27.76 -4.22 -13.70
N THR A 17 28.04 -3.73 -12.50
CA THR A 17 27.89 -4.51 -11.29
C THR A 17 26.44 -4.99 -11.30
N GLN A 18 26.22 -6.26 -11.61
CA GLN A 18 24.96 -6.91 -11.31
C GLN A 18 24.79 -6.75 -9.80
N TYR A 19 23.92 -5.84 -9.38
CA TYR A 19 23.42 -5.84 -8.03
C TYR A 19 22.83 -7.24 -7.80
N PRO A 20 23.30 -8.00 -6.79
CA PRO A 20 22.66 -9.24 -6.46
C PRO A 20 21.19 -8.94 -6.19
N ALA A 21 20.31 -9.76 -6.79
CA ALA A 21 18.89 -9.76 -6.46
C ALA A 21 18.76 -9.72 -4.93
N GLU A 22 17.99 -8.77 -4.39
CA GLU A 22 17.64 -8.77 -2.97
C GLU A 22 17.11 -10.16 -2.63
N ALA A 23 17.85 -10.86 -1.78
CA ALA A 23 17.49 -12.20 -1.35
C ALA A 23 16.10 -12.10 -0.70
N ALA A 24 15.13 -12.81 -1.26
CA ALA A 24 14.02 -13.30 -0.46
C ALA A 24 14.61 -13.91 0.81
N GLY A 25 14.10 -13.56 1.99
CA GLY A 25 14.57 -14.10 3.26
C GLY A 25 14.85 -15.60 3.16
N SER A 26 16.04 -16.03 3.60
CA SER A 26 16.51 -17.41 3.44
C SER A 26 15.73 -18.43 4.32
N CYS A 27 14.65 -18.00 4.96
CA CYS A 27 13.76 -18.79 5.82
C CYS A 27 12.76 -19.69 5.07
N GLY A 28 12.76 -19.69 3.73
CA GLY A 28 11.90 -20.58 2.93
C GLY A 28 10.40 -20.35 3.14
N SER A 29 9.60 -21.41 3.02
CA SER A 29 8.12 -21.31 3.10
C SER A 29 7.58 -20.90 4.47
N ALA A 30 8.42 -20.92 5.51
CA ALA A 30 8.06 -20.42 6.82
C ALA A 30 7.77 -18.91 6.79
N CYS A 31 8.44 -18.16 5.91
CA CYS A 31 8.24 -16.72 5.73
C CYS A 31 7.14 -16.34 4.75
N ASP A 32 6.55 -17.31 4.05
CA ASP A 32 5.35 -17.06 3.26
C ASP A 32 4.16 -16.76 4.17
N GLY A 33 3.19 -15.95 3.74
CA GLY A 33 1.97 -15.79 4.55
C GLY A 33 2.10 -14.87 5.76
N VAL A 34 3.22 -14.16 5.94
CA VAL A 34 3.50 -13.37 7.17
C VAL A 34 3.03 -11.93 6.99
N SER A 35 2.00 -11.54 7.74
CA SER A 35 1.41 -10.19 7.69
C SER A 35 2.31 -9.12 8.35
N ALA A 36 2.16 -7.83 7.98
CA ALA A 36 2.64 -6.71 8.82
C ALA A 36 1.56 -6.14 9.75
N ASP A 37 0.32 -6.61 9.67
CA ASP A 37 -0.74 -6.20 10.60
C ASP A 37 -0.63 -7.01 11.91
N PRO A 38 -0.37 -6.36 13.06
CA PRO A 38 -0.34 -7.01 14.36
C PRO A 38 -1.61 -7.78 14.69
N ALA A 39 -2.79 -7.28 14.29
CA ALA A 39 -4.06 -7.95 14.59
C ALA A 39 -4.20 -9.26 13.80
N THR A 40 -3.83 -9.26 12.52
CA THR A 40 -3.78 -10.46 11.67
C THR A 40 -2.79 -11.49 12.20
N LEU A 41 -1.58 -11.07 12.58
CA LEU A 41 -0.58 -11.95 13.17
C LEU A 41 -1.07 -12.55 14.49
N ALA A 42 -1.69 -11.74 15.35
CA ALA A 42 -2.26 -12.20 16.62
C ALA A 42 -3.43 -13.19 16.41
N LYS A 43 -4.30 -12.96 15.40
CA LYS A 43 -5.35 -13.93 15.01
C LYS A 43 -4.75 -15.25 14.51
N GLN A 44 -3.68 -15.18 13.72
CA GLN A 44 -2.97 -16.36 13.22
C GLN A 44 -2.34 -17.16 14.36
N LEU A 45 -1.68 -16.47 15.30
CA LEU A 45 -1.18 -17.09 16.55
C LEU A 45 -2.33 -17.70 17.35
N GLY A 46 -3.52 -17.10 17.35
CA GLY A 46 -4.72 -17.68 17.95
C GLY A 46 -5.18 -18.99 17.30
N GLY A 47 -5.04 -19.11 15.98
CA GLY A 47 -5.22 -20.39 15.27
C GLY A 47 -4.21 -21.44 15.74
N PHE A 48 -2.94 -21.06 15.90
CA PHE A 48 -1.90 -21.94 16.44
C PHE A 48 -2.11 -22.33 17.91
N VAL A 49 -2.78 -21.49 18.71
CA VAL A 49 -3.21 -21.89 20.06
C VAL A 49 -4.28 -22.97 19.98
N GLN A 50 -5.25 -22.84 19.06
CA GLN A 50 -6.36 -23.79 18.91
C GLN A 50 -5.90 -25.15 18.40
N ASP A 51 -4.90 -25.19 17.52
CA ASP A 51 -4.33 -26.44 17.01
C ASP A 51 -3.25 -27.06 17.91
N GLY A 52 -2.83 -26.34 18.96
CA GLY A 52 -1.85 -26.78 19.95
C GLY A 52 -0.38 -26.59 19.53
N SER A 53 -0.12 -25.94 18.40
CA SER A 53 1.24 -25.64 17.93
C SER A 53 1.88 -24.43 18.61
N PHE A 54 1.10 -23.50 19.19
CA PHE A 54 1.62 -22.33 19.90
C PHE A 54 1.16 -22.26 21.35
N ARG A 55 2.09 -21.98 22.27
CA ARG A 55 1.81 -21.78 23.70
C ARG A 55 2.63 -20.63 24.25
N ALA A 56 1.98 -19.63 24.86
CA ALA A 56 2.66 -18.52 25.52
C ALA A 56 2.22 -18.42 26.97
N THR A 57 3.11 -18.77 27.91
CA THR A 57 2.80 -18.79 29.35
C THR A 57 3.99 -18.38 30.19
N ALA A 58 3.78 -17.48 31.14
CA ALA A 58 4.85 -17.03 32.03
C ALA A 58 5.36 -18.21 32.88
N GLY A 59 6.65 -18.53 32.80
CA GLY A 59 7.27 -19.55 33.66
C GLY A 59 6.92 -21.03 33.35
N GLY A 60 6.32 -21.33 32.21
CA GLY A 60 6.18 -22.71 31.70
C GLY A 60 4.82 -23.41 31.88
N ALA A 61 4.82 -24.75 31.76
CA ALA A 61 3.61 -25.59 31.77
C ALA A 61 2.90 -25.59 33.14
N GLY A 62 1.60 -25.23 33.17
CA GLY A 62 0.77 -25.30 34.38
C GLY A 62 0.56 -23.99 35.17
N ASN A 63 1.07 -22.85 34.69
CA ASN A 63 0.82 -21.53 35.30
C ASN A 63 -0.47 -20.88 34.75
N THR A 64 -1.19 -20.13 35.59
CA THR A 64 -2.40 -19.34 35.25
C THR A 64 -2.09 -18.05 34.47
N ASN A 65 -0.80 -17.71 34.31
CA ASN A 65 -0.35 -16.54 33.54
C ASN A 65 -0.27 -16.85 32.04
N ASP A 66 -1.43 -16.77 31.39
CA ASP A 66 -1.60 -16.95 29.95
C ASP A 66 -1.18 -15.67 29.20
N LEU A 67 0.08 -15.65 28.73
CA LEU A 67 0.63 -14.52 27.98
C LEU A 67 -0.18 -14.29 26.69
N TYR A 68 -0.67 -15.36 26.07
CA TYR A 68 -1.46 -15.22 24.85
C TYR A 68 -2.76 -14.46 25.13
N ARG A 69 -3.54 -14.84 26.15
CA ARG A 69 -4.82 -14.17 26.46
C ARG A 69 -4.64 -12.71 26.86
N SER A 70 -3.55 -12.37 27.54
CA SER A 70 -3.38 -11.04 28.11
C SER A 70 -2.59 -10.08 27.22
N GLU A 71 -1.64 -10.57 26.43
CA GLU A 71 -0.79 -9.72 25.57
C GLU A 71 -1.15 -9.83 24.09
N ILE A 72 -1.46 -11.04 23.58
CA ILE A 72 -1.64 -11.27 22.13
C ILE A 72 -3.10 -11.18 21.71
N GLN A 73 -4.02 -11.82 22.43
CA GLN A 73 -5.45 -11.87 22.07
C GLN A 73 -6.11 -10.48 21.98
N PRO A 74 -5.81 -9.48 22.84
CA PRO A 74 -6.38 -8.13 22.70
C PRO A 74 -5.93 -7.44 21.40
N ILE A 75 -4.70 -7.70 20.95
CA ILE A 75 -4.19 -7.21 19.65
C ILE A 75 -5.03 -7.80 18.51
N ALA A 76 -5.38 -9.09 18.57
CA ALA A 76 -6.22 -9.75 17.57
C ALA A 76 -7.61 -9.10 17.43
N SER A 77 -8.17 -8.54 18.51
CA SER A 77 -9.43 -7.81 18.51
C SER A 77 -9.35 -6.35 18.05
N GLY A 78 -8.17 -5.85 17.68
CA GLY A 78 -7.96 -4.44 17.32
C GLY A 78 -8.09 -3.50 18.52
N SER A 79 -7.98 -4.02 19.75
CA SER A 79 -8.07 -3.27 21.00
C SER A 79 -6.92 -3.66 21.92
N PRO A 80 -5.65 -3.35 21.54
CA PRO A 80 -4.50 -3.68 22.36
C PRO A 80 -4.63 -3.02 23.74
N THR A 81 -4.38 -3.77 24.79
CA THR A 81 -4.37 -3.22 26.16
C THR A 81 -3.23 -2.21 26.27
N PRO A 82 -3.47 -0.96 26.71
CA PRO A 82 -2.42 0.03 26.90
C PRO A 82 -1.29 -0.52 27.79
N GLY A 83 -0.04 -0.41 27.31
CA GLY A 83 1.14 -0.97 27.97
C GLY A 83 1.41 -2.45 27.72
N CYS A 84 0.54 -3.17 27.00
CA CYS A 84 0.73 -4.58 26.60
C CYS A 84 1.05 -4.72 25.10
N GLN A 85 1.62 -3.69 24.46
CA GLN A 85 1.89 -3.74 23.02
C GLN A 85 3.13 -4.60 22.75
N LEU A 86 3.12 -5.27 21.60
CA LEU A 86 4.25 -6.05 21.09
C LEU A 86 4.70 -5.44 19.77
N ASP A 87 6.01 -5.36 19.56
CA ASP A 87 6.57 -4.98 18.27
C ASP A 87 6.05 -5.95 17.19
N THR A 88 5.64 -5.43 16.03
CA THR A 88 5.14 -6.25 14.93
C THR A 88 6.13 -7.35 14.54
N ARG A 89 7.44 -7.08 14.60
CA ARG A 89 8.50 -8.05 14.28
C ARG A 89 8.55 -9.19 15.29
N VAL A 90 8.19 -8.94 16.54
CA VAL A 90 8.01 -10.01 17.54
C VAL A 90 6.88 -10.92 17.09
N LEU A 91 5.69 -10.38 16.78
CA LEU A 91 4.54 -11.16 16.32
C LEU A 91 4.85 -11.94 15.02
N GLN A 92 5.54 -11.32 14.06
CA GLN A 92 6.00 -11.98 12.83
C GLN A 92 6.94 -13.14 13.13
N THR A 93 7.91 -12.93 14.02
CA THR A 93 8.88 -13.96 14.42
C THR A 93 8.18 -15.15 15.08
N LEU A 94 7.19 -14.91 15.96
CA LEU A 94 6.41 -15.99 16.58
C LEU A 94 5.68 -16.83 15.53
N VAL A 95 5.07 -16.20 14.53
CA VAL A 95 4.40 -16.90 13.42
C VAL A 95 5.41 -17.73 12.60
N ILE A 96 6.52 -17.10 12.18
CA ILE A 96 7.55 -17.73 11.34
C ILE A 96 8.16 -18.95 12.04
N VAL A 97 8.54 -18.81 13.32
CA VAL A 97 9.13 -19.88 14.12
C VAL A 97 8.14 -21.01 14.34
N THR A 98 6.86 -20.70 14.63
CA THR A 98 5.82 -21.74 14.78
C THR A 98 5.65 -22.53 13.48
N LYS A 99 5.60 -21.85 12.33
CA LYS A 99 5.49 -22.50 11.01
C LYS A 99 6.71 -23.37 10.68
N HIS A 100 7.92 -22.89 11.00
CA HIS A 100 9.15 -23.61 10.67
C HIS A 100 9.34 -24.88 11.51
N PHE A 101 9.19 -24.75 12.83
CA PHE A 101 9.45 -25.85 13.76
C PHE A 101 8.21 -26.71 14.07
N GLY A 102 7.03 -26.31 13.58
CA GLY A 102 5.76 -26.99 13.81
C GLY A 102 5.17 -26.82 15.22
N SER A 103 5.98 -26.37 16.20
CA SER A 103 5.48 -25.89 17.49
C SER A 103 6.42 -24.89 18.15
N LEU A 104 5.87 -24.01 18.98
CA LEU A 104 6.59 -22.96 19.71
C LEU A 104 5.98 -22.74 21.10
N GLN A 105 6.85 -22.72 22.12
CA GLN A 105 6.53 -22.22 23.46
C GLN A 105 7.32 -20.95 23.77
N VAL A 106 6.62 -19.93 24.27
CA VAL A 106 7.19 -18.67 24.77
C VAL A 106 6.97 -18.55 26.27
N ASN A 107 8.02 -18.13 26.97
CA ASN A 107 8.06 -18.01 28.42
C ASN A 107 7.94 -16.56 28.92
N ASP A 108 8.26 -15.57 28.09
CA ASP A 108 8.14 -14.14 28.43
C ASP A 108 8.09 -13.25 27.16
N LEU A 109 7.36 -12.14 27.24
CA LEU A 109 7.12 -11.20 26.15
C LEU A 109 7.10 -9.75 26.67
N ASN A 110 6.06 -9.29 27.36
CA ASN A 110 5.95 -7.90 27.83
C ASN A 110 5.72 -7.81 29.37
N ARG A 111 6.79 -7.53 30.11
CA ARG A 111 6.76 -7.35 31.58
C ARG A 111 6.11 -6.04 32.03
N ALA A 112 5.92 -5.07 31.13
CA ALA A 112 5.22 -3.83 31.41
C ALA A 112 3.69 -3.97 31.32
N CYS A 113 3.20 -5.09 30.77
CA CYS A 113 1.77 -5.34 30.59
C CYS A 113 1.01 -5.34 31.92
N PRO A 114 0.14 -4.35 32.21
CA PRO A 114 -0.56 -4.25 33.49
C PRO A 114 -1.63 -5.32 33.69
N ALA A 115 -2.05 -6.00 32.61
CA ALA A 115 -3.03 -7.08 32.66
C ALA A 115 -2.44 -8.41 33.16
N MET A 116 -1.14 -8.46 33.51
CA MET A 116 -0.47 -9.68 33.94
C MET A 116 0.33 -9.54 35.23
N SER A 117 0.35 -10.64 35.98
CA SER A 117 1.27 -10.83 37.10
C SER A 117 2.48 -11.61 36.61
N HIS A 118 3.51 -10.91 36.14
CA HIS A 118 4.77 -11.56 35.83
C HIS A 118 5.53 -11.93 37.12
N PRO A 119 6.22 -13.08 37.17
CA PRO A 119 7.13 -13.40 38.27
C PRO A 119 8.27 -12.38 38.39
N TYR A 120 8.56 -11.66 37.30
CA TYR A 120 9.54 -10.58 37.21
C TYR A 120 8.86 -9.34 36.62
N THR A 121 8.79 -8.24 37.36
CA THR A 121 8.14 -6.99 36.92
C THR A 121 9.14 -5.93 36.54
N CYS A 122 8.72 -4.94 35.75
CA CYS A 122 9.57 -3.80 35.41
C CYS A 122 9.97 -2.95 36.62
N SER A 123 9.19 -2.98 37.71
CA SER A 123 9.59 -2.37 38.98
C SER A 123 10.78 -3.09 39.62
N SER A 124 10.87 -4.41 39.46
CA SER A 124 11.94 -5.24 40.04
C SER A 124 13.21 -5.31 39.17
N ASN A 125 13.06 -5.15 37.85
CA ASN A 125 14.18 -5.14 36.90
C ASN A 125 13.89 -4.17 35.74
N PRO A 126 14.02 -2.85 35.99
CA PRO A 126 13.65 -1.81 35.01
C PRO A 126 14.53 -1.79 33.77
N SER A 127 15.73 -2.38 33.84
CA SER A 127 16.67 -2.52 32.71
C SER A 127 16.34 -3.68 31.76
N SER A 128 15.35 -4.51 32.10
CA SER A 128 14.94 -5.65 31.28
C SER A 128 14.41 -5.18 29.91
N LEU A 129 14.82 -5.83 28.82
CA LEU A 129 14.34 -5.49 27.47
C LEU A 129 12.86 -5.83 27.26
N HIS A 130 12.31 -6.76 28.05
CA HIS A 130 10.87 -7.01 28.16
C HIS A 130 10.06 -5.85 28.79
N CYS A 131 10.72 -4.77 29.22
CA CYS A 131 10.07 -3.58 29.79
C CYS A 131 9.99 -2.40 28.83
N ILE A 132 10.42 -2.59 27.58
CA ILE A 132 10.24 -1.62 26.50
C ILE A 132 8.79 -1.73 26.01
N ASP A 133 8.15 -0.60 25.70
CA ASP A 133 6.80 -0.55 25.12
C ASP A 133 6.87 0.18 23.76
N PRO A 134 6.45 -0.45 22.64
CA PRO A 134 6.04 -1.85 22.51
C PRO A 134 7.19 -2.83 22.81
N SER A 135 6.89 -4.00 23.39
CA SER A 135 7.92 -4.98 23.75
C SER A 135 8.61 -5.54 22.52
N VAL A 136 9.95 -5.60 22.60
CA VAL A 136 10.85 -6.00 21.51
C VAL A 136 11.54 -7.34 21.76
N ALA A 137 11.21 -8.01 22.88
CA ALA A 137 11.95 -9.16 23.37
C ALA A 137 11.09 -10.43 23.45
N ILE A 138 11.73 -11.59 23.28
CA ILE A 138 11.12 -12.92 23.31
C ILE A 138 12.01 -13.84 24.15
N ASP A 139 11.43 -14.44 25.19
CA ASP A 139 12.07 -15.57 25.88
C ASP A 139 11.48 -16.87 25.34
N PHE A 140 12.21 -17.52 24.43
CA PHE A 140 11.84 -18.82 23.87
C PHE A 140 12.00 -19.91 24.94
N GLY A 141 10.96 -20.71 25.14
CA GLY A 141 10.97 -21.87 26.04
C GLY A 141 11.23 -23.19 25.33
N SER A 142 10.57 -23.43 24.20
CA SER A 142 10.78 -24.61 23.35
C SER A 142 10.40 -24.34 21.90
N VAL A 143 11.04 -25.04 20.97
CA VAL A 143 10.66 -25.06 19.56
C VAL A 143 10.68 -26.50 19.05
N GLY A 144 9.70 -26.89 18.24
CA GLY A 144 9.56 -28.26 17.75
C GLY A 144 9.48 -29.29 18.89
N GLY A 145 8.79 -28.94 19.98
CA GLY A 145 8.66 -29.73 21.20
C GLY A 145 9.94 -29.91 22.03
N THR A 146 11.07 -29.27 21.65
CA THR A 146 12.35 -29.39 22.35
C THR A 146 12.69 -28.09 23.07
N THR A 147 12.99 -28.16 24.37
CA THR A 147 13.37 -26.98 25.17
C THR A 147 14.61 -26.30 24.61
N VAL A 148 14.65 -24.97 24.63
CA VAL A 148 15.83 -24.17 24.30
C VAL A 148 16.35 -23.49 25.57
N GLN A 149 17.66 -23.60 25.83
CA GLN A 149 18.27 -23.18 27.11
C GLN A 149 19.61 -22.44 26.92
N GLY A 150 19.92 -22.02 25.69
CA GLY A 150 21.13 -21.26 25.41
C GLY A 150 22.31 -22.10 24.90
N SER A 151 22.38 -23.37 25.29
CA SER A 151 23.56 -24.23 25.10
C SER A 151 23.35 -25.45 24.21
N ASN A 152 22.10 -25.86 24.01
CA ASN A 152 21.79 -27.12 23.35
C ASN A 152 21.69 -26.96 21.83
N THR A 153 21.77 -28.09 21.11
CA THR A 153 21.70 -28.11 19.63
C THR A 153 20.45 -27.42 19.10
N ARG A 154 19.30 -27.58 19.78
CA ARG A 154 18.06 -26.93 19.36
C ARG A 154 18.13 -25.41 19.45
N THR A 155 18.80 -24.86 20.46
CA THR A 155 19.07 -23.42 20.53
C THR A 155 19.91 -22.96 19.34
N HIS A 156 20.92 -23.72 18.93
CA HIS A 156 21.73 -23.37 17.75
C HIS A 156 20.87 -23.32 16.49
N GLU A 157 20.05 -24.36 16.25
CA GLU A 157 19.13 -24.42 15.11
C GLU A 157 18.14 -23.24 15.08
N LEU A 158 17.60 -22.86 16.24
CA LEU A 158 16.74 -21.68 16.35
C LEU A 158 17.48 -20.41 15.96
N LEU A 159 18.67 -20.16 16.50
CA LEU A 159 19.43 -18.94 16.22
C LEU A 159 19.92 -18.88 14.76
N ASP A 160 20.37 -20.00 14.19
CA ASP A 160 20.71 -20.09 12.75
C ASP A 160 19.49 -19.73 11.89
N PHE A 161 18.31 -20.27 12.22
CA PHE A 161 17.11 -19.98 11.47
C PHE A 161 16.67 -18.52 11.60
N LEU A 162 16.69 -17.95 12.82
CA LEU A 162 16.38 -16.53 13.04
C LEU A 162 17.34 -15.64 12.22
N ASP A 163 18.62 -15.96 12.20
CA ASP A 163 19.64 -15.21 11.44
C ASP A 163 19.36 -15.14 9.94
N THR A 164 18.48 -15.99 9.38
CA THR A 164 18.12 -15.96 7.95
C THR A 164 17.17 -14.83 7.55
N PHE A 165 16.47 -14.20 8.50
CA PHE A 165 15.43 -13.21 8.20
C PHE A 165 15.37 -12.02 9.16
N VAL A 166 16.07 -12.04 10.29
CA VAL A 166 16.10 -10.90 11.21
C VAL A 166 17.04 -9.80 10.70
N PRO A 167 16.73 -8.52 10.96
CA PRO A 167 17.60 -7.41 10.57
C PRO A 167 18.96 -7.45 11.28
N SER A 168 19.99 -6.96 10.59
CA SER A 168 21.31 -6.77 11.21
C SER A 168 21.21 -5.86 12.44
N GLY A 169 21.81 -6.28 13.55
CA GLY A 169 21.71 -5.58 14.82
C GLY A 169 20.83 -6.30 15.86
N SER A 170 20.09 -7.33 15.46
CA SER A 170 19.35 -8.20 16.38
C SER A 170 20.28 -8.83 17.41
N GLN A 171 19.71 -9.21 18.55
CA GLN A 171 20.48 -9.67 19.70
C GLN A 171 19.97 -10.98 20.26
N ALA A 172 20.87 -11.75 20.89
CA ALA A 172 20.52 -13.01 21.55
C ALA A 172 21.23 -13.17 22.90
N GLY A 173 20.49 -13.61 23.91
CA GLY A 173 21.02 -13.91 25.24
C GLY A 173 21.70 -15.28 25.33
N GLN A 174 22.03 -15.66 26.58
CA GLN A 174 22.62 -16.95 26.96
C GLN A 174 23.97 -17.28 26.34
N SER A 175 24.74 -16.28 25.90
CA SER A 175 26.10 -16.51 25.39
C SER A 175 27.02 -17.19 26.41
N GLY A 176 26.83 -16.94 27.71
CA GLY A 176 27.58 -17.58 28.80
C GLY A 176 27.26 -19.07 29.02
N CYS A 177 26.25 -19.62 28.33
CA CYS A 177 25.83 -21.01 28.45
C CYS A 177 26.45 -21.89 27.35
N ARG A 178 27.04 -21.29 26.30
CA ARG A 178 27.52 -21.97 25.09
C ARG A 178 28.96 -21.60 24.78
N SER A 179 29.58 -22.39 23.92
CA SER A 179 30.80 -21.98 23.21
C SER A 179 30.49 -20.78 22.28
N SER A 180 31.52 -20.05 21.85
CA SER A 180 31.33 -18.93 20.93
C SER A 180 30.69 -19.39 19.61
N TRP A 181 29.51 -18.85 19.29
CA TRP A 181 28.82 -18.99 18.00
C TRP A 181 28.79 -17.64 17.30
N THR A 182 28.82 -17.62 15.97
CA THR A 182 28.85 -16.40 15.16
C THR A 182 27.69 -16.40 14.18
N PHE A 183 27.02 -15.25 14.07
CA PHE A 183 25.86 -15.03 13.23
C PHE A 183 26.05 -13.75 12.41
N THR A 184 25.31 -13.60 11.32
CA THR A 184 25.44 -12.47 10.37
C THR A 184 24.67 -11.26 10.85
N HIS A 185 23.40 -11.46 11.21
CA HIS A 185 22.46 -10.42 11.60
C HIS A 185 22.29 -10.33 13.11
N ILE A 186 22.46 -11.45 13.84
CA ILE A 186 22.49 -11.51 15.30
C ILE A 186 23.86 -11.07 15.83
N SER A 187 24.12 -9.77 15.68
CA SER A 187 25.45 -9.16 15.87
C SER A 187 25.85 -8.95 17.33
N ARG A 188 24.89 -8.91 18.27
CA ARG A 188 25.15 -8.77 19.71
C ARG A 188 24.68 -10.00 20.48
N GLN A 189 25.59 -10.60 21.24
CA GLN A 189 25.28 -11.68 22.15
C GLN A 189 25.68 -11.31 23.58
N PHE A 190 24.85 -11.64 24.56
CA PHE A 190 25.07 -11.25 25.96
C PHE A 190 24.77 -12.38 26.95
N THR A 191 25.25 -12.23 28.19
CA THR A 191 25.07 -13.22 29.25
C THR A 191 23.68 -13.09 29.87
N ASP A 192 23.00 -14.23 30.02
CA ASP A 192 21.69 -14.34 30.66
C ASP A 192 21.55 -15.79 31.21
N THR A 193 20.52 -16.03 32.00
CA THR A 193 20.22 -17.30 32.69
C THR A 193 19.94 -18.44 31.70
N CYS A 194 20.57 -19.59 31.94
CA CYS A 194 20.54 -20.77 31.06
C CYS A 194 19.26 -21.62 31.21
N ASN A 195 18.08 -21.00 31.25
CA ASN A 195 16.79 -21.69 31.39
C ASN A 195 15.79 -21.38 30.26
N HIS A 196 16.17 -20.49 29.32
CA HIS A 196 15.43 -20.13 28.11
C HIS A 196 16.43 -19.70 27.02
N GLN A 197 15.95 -19.31 25.84
CA GLN A 197 16.74 -18.52 24.88
C GLN A 197 16.09 -17.16 24.67
N HIS A 198 16.79 -16.09 25.04
CA HIS A 198 16.37 -14.71 24.82
C HIS A 198 16.72 -14.24 23.42
N PHE A 199 15.83 -13.49 22.79
CA PHE A 199 16.06 -12.83 21.53
C PHE A 199 15.32 -11.48 21.50
N ASP A 200 15.96 -10.45 20.95
CA ASP A 200 15.34 -9.13 20.89
C ASP A 200 15.79 -8.27 19.70
N PHE A 201 14.98 -7.26 19.41
CA PHE A 201 15.21 -6.24 18.39
C PHE A 201 15.64 -4.89 18.99
N SER A 202 16.09 -4.84 20.24
CA SER A 202 16.41 -3.57 20.89
C SER A 202 17.53 -2.85 20.12
N GLY A 203 17.32 -1.55 19.86
CA GLY A 203 18.24 -0.75 19.05
C GLY A 203 18.15 -0.96 17.54
N VAL A 204 17.20 -1.76 17.05
CA VAL A 204 16.96 -1.99 15.62
C VAL A 204 15.58 -1.47 15.21
N SER A 205 15.50 -0.69 14.15
CA SER A 205 14.23 -0.17 13.59
C SER A 205 13.86 -0.76 12.23
N THR A 206 14.78 -1.51 11.61
CA THR A 206 14.56 -2.15 10.30
C THR A 206 13.58 -3.33 10.41
N ALA A 207 12.77 -3.54 9.37
CA ALA A 207 11.84 -4.65 9.27
C ALA A 207 12.58 -6.00 9.09
N LEU A 208 11.85 -7.11 9.24
CA LEU A 208 12.37 -8.43 8.91
C LEU A 208 12.64 -8.55 7.41
N ALA A 209 13.71 -9.24 7.04
CA ALA A 209 14.04 -9.61 5.68
C ALA A 209 13.20 -10.82 5.25
N ILE A 210 11.89 -10.63 5.06
CA ILE A 210 10.94 -11.66 4.62
C ILE A 210 10.35 -11.29 3.26
N SER A 211 10.09 -12.30 2.40
CA SER A 211 9.48 -12.04 1.09
C SER A 211 8.02 -11.63 1.27
N PRO A 212 7.57 -10.49 0.71
CA PRO A 212 6.17 -10.07 0.78
C PRO A 212 5.33 -10.93 -0.18
N SER A 213 5.14 -12.21 0.11
CA SER A 213 4.43 -13.15 -0.76
C SER A 213 2.92 -13.24 -0.48
N SER A 214 2.40 -12.50 0.50
CA SER A 214 1.03 -12.71 0.99
C SER A 214 0.32 -11.45 1.48
N TYR A 215 0.44 -10.35 0.74
CA TYR A 215 -0.74 -9.50 0.58
C TYR A 215 -1.61 -10.19 -0.44
N SER A 216 -2.86 -10.48 -0.07
CA SER A 216 -3.85 -10.91 -1.05
C SER A 216 -3.79 -9.96 -2.24
N SER A 217 -3.54 -10.54 -3.40
CA SER A 217 -3.98 -10.06 -4.72
C SER A 217 -5.22 -9.19 -4.58
N GLY A 218 -5.10 -7.88 -4.62
CA GLY A 218 -6.26 -7.03 -4.44
C GLY A 218 -5.99 -5.55 -4.58
N ASN A 219 -5.48 -4.93 -3.52
CA ASN A 219 -5.52 -3.48 -3.39
C ASN A 219 -4.16 -2.91 -3.02
N GLY A 220 -3.71 -1.96 -3.83
CA GLY A 220 -2.47 -1.24 -3.63
C GLY A 220 -2.56 0.15 -4.20
N VAL A 221 -1.83 1.07 -3.59
CA VAL A 221 -1.76 2.45 -4.07
C VAL A 221 -0.38 2.72 -4.64
N ALA A 222 -0.34 3.52 -5.70
CA ALA A 222 0.88 4.12 -6.19
C ALA A 222 0.87 5.58 -5.81
N VAL A 223 2.01 6.07 -5.35
CA VAL A 223 2.18 7.47 -4.99
C VAL A 223 3.52 7.97 -5.50
N ARG A 224 3.57 9.26 -5.85
CA ARG A 224 4.84 9.97 -5.88
C ARG A 224 5.18 10.34 -4.44
N ALA A 225 6.19 9.69 -3.86
CA ALA A 225 6.62 10.01 -2.50
C ALA A 225 7.42 11.31 -2.45
N ASN A 226 7.76 11.75 -1.23
CA ASN A 226 8.60 12.93 -1.01
C ASN A 226 10.01 12.86 -1.63
N THR A 227 10.48 11.65 -1.92
CA THR A 227 11.72 11.39 -2.66
C THR A 227 11.62 11.71 -4.15
N GLY A 228 10.43 12.08 -4.65
CA GLY A 228 10.18 12.31 -6.07
C GLY A 228 10.09 11.05 -6.91
N THR A 229 10.11 9.88 -6.27
CA THR A 229 10.03 8.59 -6.93
C THR A 229 8.66 7.92 -6.74
N LEU A 230 8.38 6.95 -7.60
CA LEU A 230 7.21 6.09 -7.54
C LEU A 230 7.40 5.08 -6.41
N TRP A 231 6.47 5.14 -5.46
CA TRP A 231 6.31 4.13 -4.42
C TRP A 231 5.00 3.38 -4.64
N THR A 232 5.04 2.07 -4.39
CA THR A 232 3.83 1.26 -4.31
C THR A 232 3.65 0.80 -2.87
N TRP A 233 2.44 0.95 -2.33
CA TRP A 233 2.08 0.53 -0.98
C TRP A 233 1.04 -0.57 -1.04
N ALA A 234 1.30 -1.67 -0.32
CA ALA A 234 0.44 -2.84 -0.17
C ALA A 234 -0.02 -2.96 1.29
N GLY A 235 -1.32 -3.16 1.47
CA GLY A 235 -1.93 -3.32 2.78
C GLY A 235 -3.44 -3.20 2.70
N SER A 236 -4.12 -3.48 3.81
CA SER A 236 -5.55 -3.21 3.95
C SER A 236 -5.77 -1.76 4.37
N ALA A 237 -6.78 -1.11 3.81
CA ALA A 237 -7.06 0.28 4.16
C ALA A 237 -7.39 0.40 5.66
N GLY A 238 -6.93 1.49 6.30
CA GLY A 238 -7.06 1.67 7.75
C GLY A 238 -6.04 0.88 8.59
N THR A 239 -5.07 0.19 7.97
CA THR A 239 -3.98 -0.51 8.65
C THR A 239 -2.61 -0.07 8.13
N PRO A 240 -1.53 -0.18 8.93
CA PRO A 240 -0.16 -0.07 8.40
C PRO A 240 0.10 -1.15 7.33
N GLY A 241 0.93 -0.82 6.33
CA GLY A 241 1.28 -1.75 5.24
C GLY A 241 2.72 -1.57 4.76
N PHE A 242 3.13 -2.34 3.75
CA PHE A 242 4.48 -2.25 3.19
C PHE A 242 4.52 -1.31 2.00
N ALA A 243 5.54 -0.46 1.97
CA ALA A 243 5.81 0.39 0.83
C ALA A 243 7.18 0.05 0.25
N ALA A 244 7.27 0.04 -1.08
CA ALA A 244 8.54 -0.09 -1.78
C ALA A 244 8.75 1.04 -2.77
N ASN A 245 10.01 1.51 -2.82
CA ASN A 245 10.47 2.48 -3.79
C ASN A 245 10.90 1.77 -5.08
N SER A 246 10.28 2.09 -6.21
CA SER A 246 10.71 1.56 -7.52
C SER A 246 11.96 2.22 -8.10
N ALA A 247 12.48 3.25 -7.43
CA ALA A 247 13.52 4.17 -7.90
C ALA A 247 13.19 4.90 -9.21
N GLN A 248 11.93 4.82 -9.70
CA GLN A 248 11.50 5.55 -10.88
C GLN A 248 11.08 6.96 -10.50
N ALA A 249 11.68 7.98 -11.10
CA ALA A 249 11.23 9.36 -10.90
C ALA A 249 9.80 9.56 -11.42
N VAL A 250 9.01 10.39 -10.73
CA VAL A 250 7.67 10.81 -11.15
C VAL A 250 7.62 12.32 -11.21
N ALA A 251 7.03 12.85 -12.28
CA ALA A 251 6.94 14.29 -12.52
C ALA A 251 6.19 15.01 -11.38
N ASP A 252 6.71 16.18 -11.00
CA ASP A 252 6.12 17.03 -9.99
C ASP A 252 4.72 17.48 -10.39
N GLY A 253 3.81 17.52 -9.42
CA GLY A 253 2.42 17.87 -9.64
C GLY A 253 1.61 16.87 -10.47
N THR A 254 2.14 15.67 -10.70
CA THR A 254 1.42 14.55 -11.31
C THR A 254 1.18 13.43 -10.29
N SER A 255 0.21 12.58 -10.58
CA SER A 255 -0.12 11.41 -9.76
C SER A 255 -0.03 10.16 -10.62
N PRO A 256 0.64 9.10 -10.15
CA PRO A 256 0.56 7.78 -10.78
C PRO A 256 -0.84 7.18 -10.59
N ALA A 257 -1.25 6.27 -11.47
CA ALA A 257 -2.49 5.52 -11.36
C ALA A 257 -2.23 4.02 -11.36
N THR A 258 -2.94 3.28 -10.51
CA THR A 258 -2.82 1.82 -10.36
C THR A 258 -3.99 1.08 -10.99
N ALA A 259 -3.74 -0.13 -11.49
CA ALA A 259 -4.75 -1.12 -11.81
C ALA A 259 -4.22 -2.52 -11.50
N HIS A 260 -5.12 -3.46 -11.26
CA HIS A 260 -4.79 -4.84 -10.87
C HIS A 260 -5.44 -5.83 -11.84
N ASP A 261 -4.76 -6.95 -12.12
CA ASP A 261 -5.31 -8.08 -12.91
C ASP A 261 -5.38 -9.39 -12.10
N GLY A 262 -5.18 -9.30 -10.78
CA GLY A 262 -5.12 -10.43 -9.87
C GLY A 262 -3.75 -10.53 -9.23
N GLN A 263 -2.74 -11.02 -9.97
CA GLN A 263 -1.44 -11.35 -9.37
C GLN A 263 -0.47 -10.17 -9.32
N ASP A 264 -0.45 -9.34 -10.36
CA ASP A 264 0.42 -8.18 -10.44
C ASP A 264 -0.38 -6.88 -10.49
N ALA A 265 0.27 -5.80 -10.09
CA ALA A 265 -0.21 -4.45 -10.28
C ALA A 265 0.47 -3.81 -11.49
N ALA A 266 -0.29 -2.96 -12.16
CA ALA A 266 0.19 -2.07 -13.19
C ALA A 266 0.10 -0.64 -12.69
N VAL A 267 1.13 0.16 -12.96
CA VAL A 267 1.11 1.60 -12.66
C VAL A 267 1.41 2.39 -13.92
N ALA A 268 0.56 3.35 -14.27
CA ALA A 268 0.86 4.37 -15.27
C ALA A 268 1.34 5.65 -14.57
N PHE A 269 2.42 6.25 -15.06
CA PHE A 269 2.97 7.47 -14.48
C PHE A 269 3.74 8.28 -15.53
N VAL A 270 3.95 9.56 -15.26
CA VAL A 270 4.72 10.47 -16.12
C VAL A 270 6.06 10.76 -15.45
N LYS A 271 7.15 10.65 -16.20
CA LYS A 271 8.50 11.03 -15.72
C LYS A 271 8.73 12.53 -15.87
N PRO A 272 9.70 13.12 -15.13
CA PRO A 272 10.01 14.56 -15.22
C PRO A 272 10.34 15.08 -16.63
N ASP A 273 10.80 14.21 -17.54
CA ASP A 273 11.05 14.53 -18.95
C ASP A 273 9.77 14.61 -19.80
N GLY A 274 8.60 14.41 -19.19
CA GLY A 274 7.30 14.42 -19.85
C GLY A 274 6.93 13.13 -20.57
N THR A 275 7.71 12.04 -20.42
CA THR A 275 7.39 10.76 -21.06
C THR A 275 6.42 9.93 -20.22
N LEU A 276 5.49 9.24 -20.88
CA LEU A 276 4.60 8.25 -20.24
C LEU A 276 5.35 6.94 -20.02
N TRP A 277 5.22 6.37 -18.82
CA TRP A 277 5.78 5.09 -18.44
C TRP A 277 4.70 4.18 -17.85
N THR A 278 4.93 2.88 -18.01
CA THR A 278 4.17 1.85 -17.29
C THR A 278 5.11 1.01 -16.45
N TRP A 279 4.63 0.61 -15.29
CA TRP A 279 5.30 -0.28 -14.35
C TRP A 279 4.46 -1.52 -14.12
N SER A 280 5.10 -2.66 -13.92
CA SER A 280 4.50 -3.95 -13.59
C SER A 280 5.19 -4.58 -12.39
N GLY A 281 4.42 -5.18 -11.49
CA GLY A 281 4.93 -6.05 -10.44
C GLY A 281 3.98 -6.16 -9.27
N LYS A 282 4.36 -6.94 -8.27
CA LYS A 282 3.63 -6.99 -7.01
C LYS A 282 3.74 -5.64 -6.30
N VAL A 283 2.61 -5.13 -5.83
CA VAL A 283 2.58 -3.92 -5.00
C VAL A 283 3.46 -4.11 -3.77
N GLY A 284 4.20 -3.09 -3.37
CA GLY A 284 5.18 -3.21 -2.27
C GLY A 284 6.48 -3.87 -2.71
N THR A 285 6.75 -3.95 -4.02
CA THR A 285 8.05 -4.34 -4.58
C THR A 285 8.59 -3.26 -5.54
N THR A 286 9.84 -3.40 -5.95
CA THR A 286 10.49 -2.46 -6.89
C THR A 286 9.95 -2.57 -8.32
N GLY A 287 9.47 -3.76 -8.70
CA GLY A 287 8.88 -4.10 -10.01
C GLY A 287 9.74 -3.72 -11.23
N LYS A 288 9.11 -3.64 -12.40
CA LYS A 288 9.75 -3.31 -13.69
C LYS A 288 9.00 -2.19 -14.37
N ALA A 289 9.72 -1.14 -14.80
CA ALA A 289 9.15 -0.03 -15.57
C ALA A 289 9.73 0.06 -16.99
N ALA A 290 8.91 0.48 -17.95
CA ALA A 290 9.34 0.80 -19.30
C ALA A 290 8.61 2.03 -19.85
N SER A 291 9.28 2.75 -20.75
CA SER A 291 8.68 3.88 -21.46
C SER A 291 7.65 3.39 -22.47
N ALA A 292 6.51 4.08 -22.52
CA ALA A 292 5.49 3.90 -23.56
C ALA A 292 5.87 4.60 -24.89
N ALA A 293 7.08 5.18 -24.98
CA ALA A 293 7.61 5.90 -26.14
C ALA A 293 6.71 7.06 -26.64
N VAL A 294 5.94 7.66 -25.74
CA VAL A 294 5.07 8.81 -26.02
C VAL A 294 5.16 9.88 -24.94
N GLY A 295 4.90 11.13 -25.32
CA GLY A 295 4.94 12.29 -24.43
C GLY A 295 3.57 12.65 -23.87
N ALA A 296 3.50 12.86 -22.56
CA ALA A 296 2.37 13.47 -21.87
C ALA A 296 2.56 14.99 -21.75
N LYS A 297 1.46 15.73 -21.67
CA LYS A 297 1.52 17.17 -21.39
C LYS A 297 2.00 17.39 -19.96
N ALA A 298 2.73 18.48 -19.71
CA ALA A 298 3.14 18.85 -18.36
C ALA A 298 1.91 19.00 -17.44
N GLY A 299 1.99 18.41 -16.24
CA GLY A 299 0.90 18.37 -15.26
C GLY A 299 -0.13 17.26 -15.49
N THR A 300 0.06 16.39 -16.48
CA THR A 300 -0.85 15.27 -16.73
C THR A 300 -0.60 14.10 -15.77
N SER A 301 -1.66 13.71 -15.06
CA SER A 301 -1.79 12.44 -14.37
C SER A 301 -2.54 11.45 -15.28
N PRO A 302 -1.96 10.28 -15.61
CA PRO A 302 -2.63 9.26 -16.39
C PRO A 302 -3.69 8.52 -15.57
N SER A 303 -4.57 7.76 -16.24
CA SER A 303 -5.49 6.81 -15.62
C SER A 303 -5.37 5.46 -16.33
N ILE A 304 -5.42 4.35 -15.60
CA ILE A 304 -5.17 3.00 -16.11
C ILE A 304 -6.31 2.04 -15.73
N VAL A 305 -6.59 1.06 -16.59
CA VAL A 305 -7.53 -0.04 -16.32
C VAL A 305 -7.01 -1.36 -16.89
N SER A 306 -7.30 -2.48 -16.22
CA SER A 306 -7.02 -3.82 -16.76
C SER A 306 -8.04 -4.19 -17.84
N LEU A 307 -7.56 -4.77 -18.94
CA LEU A 307 -8.38 -5.34 -20.02
C LEU A 307 -8.57 -6.86 -19.87
N GLY A 308 -7.90 -7.48 -18.89
CA GLY A 308 -7.77 -8.93 -18.76
C GLY A 308 -6.62 -9.50 -19.60
N GLY A 309 -6.19 -10.73 -19.28
CA GLY A 309 -5.11 -11.41 -20.00
C GLY A 309 -3.73 -10.74 -19.90
N GLY A 310 -3.50 -9.94 -18.85
CA GLY A 310 -2.25 -9.18 -18.65
C GLY A 310 -2.14 -7.88 -19.47
N GLU A 311 -3.16 -7.55 -20.28
CA GLU A 311 -3.21 -6.29 -21.02
C GLU A 311 -3.93 -5.19 -20.24
N TYR A 312 -3.46 -3.96 -20.44
CA TYR A 312 -4.00 -2.77 -19.80
C TYR A 312 -4.23 -1.67 -20.82
N ALA A 313 -5.12 -0.73 -20.49
CA ALA A 313 -5.29 0.51 -21.21
C ALA A 313 -5.01 1.71 -20.31
N VAL A 314 -4.38 2.73 -20.88
CA VAL A 314 -4.09 3.99 -20.18
C VAL A 314 -4.69 5.15 -20.95
N ALA A 315 -5.39 6.07 -20.28
CA ALA A 315 -5.80 7.36 -20.84
C ALA A 315 -4.94 8.48 -20.26
N PHE A 316 -4.53 9.41 -21.11
CA PHE A 316 -3.72 10.56 -20.71
C PHE A 316 -3.89 11.71 -21.71
N GLN A 317 -3.60 12.93 -21.27
CA GLN A 317 -3.47 14.07 -22.17
C GLN A 317 -2.05 14.09 -22.75
N ALA A 318 -1.92 13.87 -24.07
CA ALA A 318 -0.64 13.90 -24.74
C ALA A 318 -0.08 15.34 -24.81
N ASN A 319 1.21 15.47 -25.08
CA ASN A 319 1.88 16.76 -25.25
C ASN A 319 1.31 17.63 -26.39
N THR A 320 0.50 17.05 -27.29
CA THR A 320 -0.29 17.75 -28.30
C THR A 320 -1.56 18.44 -27.75
N GLY A 321 -1.92 18.17 -26.49
CA GLY A 321 -3.16 18.63 -25.85
C GLY A 321 -4.37 17.73 -26.10
N GLU A 322 -4.22 16.71 -26.94
CA GLU A 322 -5.28 15.73 -27.24
C GLU A 322 -5.33 14.59 -26.20
N LEU A 323 -6.51 14.00 -26.05
CA LEU A 323 -6.72 12.74 -25.35
C LEU A 323 -6.11 11.60 -26.18
N TRP A 324 -5.17 10.88 -25.57
CA TRP A 324 -4.57 9.68 -26.12
C TRP A 324 -4.94 8.48 -25.26
N THR A 325 -4.94 7.32 -25.90
CA THR A 325 -5.02 6.04 -25.19
C THR A 325 -3.84 5.16 -25.58
N TRP A 326 -3.31 4.44 -24.60
CA TRP A 326 -2.28 3.42 -24.74
C TRP A 326 -2.86 2.05 -24.42
N ARG A 327 -2.32 1.00 -25.04
CA ARG A 327 -2.59 -0.40 -24.73
C ARG A 327 -1.31 -1.22 -24.75
N GLY A 328 -1.22 -2.17 -23.83
CA GLY A 328 -0.18 -3.19 -23.86
C GLY A 328 0.00 -3.88 -22.52
N VAL A 329 1.06 -4.69 -22.44
CA VAL A 329 1.53 -5.29 -21.18
C VAL A 329 2.37 -4.23 -20.45
N PRO A 330 2.06 -3.89 -19.19
CA PRO A 330 2.82 -2.93 -18.40
C PRO A 330 4.29 -3.35 -18.24
N GLY A 331 5.20 -2.38 -18.13
CA GLY A 331 6.64 -2.67 -18.14
C GLY A 331 7.19 -3.02 -19.54
N THR A 332 6.40 -2.77 -20.59
CA THR A 332 6.81 -2.79 -22.00
C THR A 332 6.41 -1.49 -22.71
N THR A 333 6.84 -1.31 -23.96
CA THR A 333 6.49 -0.10 -24.74
C THR A 333 5.01 -0.03 -25.13
N GLY A 334 4.34 -1.16 -25.40
CA GLY A 334 2.96 -1.20 -25.87
C GLY A 334 2.72 -0.37 -27.13
N SER A 335 1.53 0.20 -27.27
CA SER A 335 1.12 1.05 -28.39
C SER A 335 0.19 2.16 -27.93
N ALA A 336 0.34 3.37 -28.46
CA ALA A 336 -0.52 4.51 -28.14
C ALA A 336 -1.00 5.22 -29.41
N GLY A 337 -2.20 5.79 -29.34
CA GLY A 337 -2.80 6.53 -30.45
C GLY A 337 -3.74 7.66 -30.01
N PRO A 338 -3.89 8.70 -30.85
CA PRO A 338 -4.78 9.82 -30.59
C PRO A 338 -6.25 9.43 -30.75
N THR A 339 -7.09 9.92 -29.85
CA THR A 339 -8.55 9.83 -29.99
C THR A 339 -9.12 10.92 -30.93
N GLY A 340 -8.31 11.94 -31.25
CA GLY A 340 -8.74 13.14 -31.97
C GLY A 340 -9.67 14.05 -31.16
N ARG A 341 -9.62 13.95 -29.81
CA ARG A 341 -10.40 14.80 -28.89
C ARG A 341 -9.46 15.70 -28.11
N ALA A 342 -9.73 17.01 -28.09
CA ALA A 342 -8.98 17.94 -27.26
C ALA A 342 -9.43 17.84 -25.80
N VAL A 343 -8.46 17.94 -24.87
CA VAL A 343 -8.71 17.95 -23.42
C VAL A 343 -8.42 19.35 -22.89
N GLN A 344 -9.26 19.85 -21.99
CA GLN A 344 -9.04 21.12 -21.32
C GLN A 344 -7.72 21.11 -20.54
N ALA A 345 -6.98 22.22 -20.54
CA ALA A 345 -5.73 22.29 -19.78
C ALA A 345 -6.01 22.29 -18.26
N GLY A 346 -5.17 21.59 -17.49
CA GLY A 346 -5.27 21.55 -16.02
C GLY A 346 -6.29 20.54 -15.49
N THR A 347 -6.75 19.60 -16.34
CA THR A 347 -7.57 18.45 -15.97
C THR A 347 -6.90 17.17 -16.44
N ASN A 348 -7.34 16.03 -15.93
CA ASN A 348 -6.83 14.71 -16.29
C ASN A 348 -7.97 13.80 -16.73
N PRO A 349 -7.79 12.93 -17.73
CA PRO A 349 -8.81 11.95 -18.09
C PRO A 349 -8.87 10.78 -17.09
N SER A 350 -10.01 10.11 -17.03
CA SER A 350 -10.21 8.90 -16.23
C SER A 350 -10.81 7.78 -17.10
N ILE A 351 -10.33 6.53 -16.96
CA ILE A 351 -10.67 5.40 -17.85
C ILE A 351 -11.30 4.23 -17.08
N THR A 352 -12.25 3.54 -17.72
CA THR A 352 -12.74 2.23 -17.28
C THR A 352 -13.09 1.35 -18.48
N THR A 353 -13.21 0.03 -18.26
CA THR A 353 -13.75 -0.90 -19.27
C THR A 353 -15.28 -0.81 -19.32
N VAL A 354 -15.86 -0.93 -20.52
CA VAL A 354 -17.32 -1.07 -20.68
C VAL A 354 -17.62 -1.78 -22.01
N GLY A 355 -18.53 -2.74 -21.99
CA GLY A 355 -18.72 -3.67 -23.10
C GLY A 355 -17.41 -4.34 -23.50
N SER A 356 -17.09 -4.31 -24.79
CA SER A 356 -15.84 -4.84 -25.37
C SER A 356 -14.71 -3.80 -25.50
N GLY A 357 -14.92 -2.56 -25.02
CA GLY A 357 -13.98 -1.46 -25.18
C GLY A 357 -13.70 -0.74 -23.87
N VAL A 358 -13.18 0.48 -23.98
CA VAL A 358 -12.96 1.37 -22.84
C VAL A 358 -13.76 2.65 -23.01
N SER A 359 -14.15 3.24 -21.88
CA SER A 359 -14.73 4.57 -21.83
C SER A 359 -13.79 5.49 -21.07
N VAL A 360 -13.66 6.72 -21.57
CA VAL A 360 -12.85 7.76 -20.94
C VAL A 360 -13.74 8.95 -20.62
N ALA A 361 -13.78 9.33 -19.34
CA ALA A 361 -14.35 10.60 -18.90
C ALA A 361 -13.26 11.67 -18.93
N TYR A 362 -13.55 12.84 -19.50
CA TYR A 362 -12.61 13.94 -19.57
C TYR A 362 -13.36 15.29 -19.63
N GLN A 363 -12.67 16.36 -19.23
CA GLN A 363 -13.17 17.71 -19.46
C GLN A 363 -12.75 18.16 -20.87
N ALA A 364 -13.72 18.42 -21.75
CA ALA A 364 -13.44 18.97 -23.07
C ALA A 364 -13.16 20.48 -22.99
N THR A 365 -12.66 21.05 -24.09
CA THR A 365 -12.26 22.47 -24.16
C THR A 365 -13.41 23.47 -24.03
N ASP A 366 -14.66 23.00 -24.09
CA ASP A 366 -15.86 23.79 -23.77
C ASP A 366 -16.13 23.85 -22.25
N GLY A 367 -15.30 23.19 -21.43
CA GLY A 367 -15.41 23.12 -19.98
C GLY A 367 -16.41 22.08 -19.47
N ALA A 368 -17.10 21.36 -20.35
CA ALA A 368 -18.06 20.32 -19.97
C ALA A 368 -17.40 18.95 -19.80
N LEU A 369 -18.07 18.08 -19.04
CA LEU A 369 -17.79 16.66 -18.98
C LEU A 369 -18.20 16.00 -20.31
N TRP A 370 -17.27 15.26 -20.89
CA TRP A 370 -17.50 14.43 -22.05
C TRP A 370 -17.13 12.98 -21.75
N THR A 371 -17.82 12.05 -22.42
CA THR A 371 -17.48 10.63 -22.38
C THR A 371 -17.10 10.16 -23.78
N TRP A 372 -15.90 9.60 -23.90
CA TRP A 372 -15.40 8.94 -25.11
C TRP A 372 -15.55 7.42 -24.96
N TYR A 373 -15.83 6.72 -26.06
CA TYR A 373 -15.89 5.27 -26.12
C TYR A 373 -15.30 4.71 -27.41
N GLY A 374 -14.52 3.65 -27.28
CA GLY A 374 -13.94 2.91 -28.39
C GLY A 374 -12.86 1.92 -27.94
N PRO A 375 -12.24 1.19 -28.88
CA PRO A 375 -11.04 0.42 -28.61
C PRO A 375 -9.87 1.36 -28.25
N PRO A 376 -9.02 1.01 -27.27
CA PRO A 376 -7.78 1.74 -27.02
C PRO A 376 -6.94 1.88 -28.30
N THR A 377 -6.18 2.96 -28.41
CA THR A 377 -5.34 3.35 -29.56
C THR A 377 -6.09 3.82 -30.81
N GLU A 378 -7.42 3.84 -30.79
CA GLU A 378 -8.25 4.28 -31.92
C GLU A 378 -8.95 5.63 -31.67
N ARG A 379 -9.56 6.21 -32.72
CA ARG A 379 -10.27 7.50 -32.64
C ARG A 379 -11.55 7.45 -31.81
N GLY A 380 -12.26 6.32 -31.80
CA GLY A 380 -13.55 6.15 -31.11
C GLY A 380 -14.57 7.27 -31.37
N THR A 381 -15.53 7.42 -30.45
CA THR A 381 -16.56 8.48 -30.53
C THR A 381 -16.79 9.11 -29.16
N ALA A 382 -17.17 10.39 -29.11
CA ALA A 382 -17.40 11.12 -27.86
C ALA A 382 -18.66 11.98 -27.95
N ALA A 383 -19.32 12.19 -26.81
CA ALA A 383 -20.40 13.16 -26.67
C ALA A 383 -20.38 13.82 -25.28
N SER A 384 -20.96 15.02 -25.21
CA SER A 384 -21.13 15.75 -23.95
C SER A 384 -22.13 15.04 -23.03
N ALA A 385 -21.83 15.04 -21.74
CA ALA A 385 -22.71 14.58 -20.67
C ALA A 385 -23.66 15.68 -20.16
N ASN A 386 -23.63 16.89 -20.77
CA ASN A 386 -24.38 18.08 -20.34
C ASN A 386 -24.12 18.49 -18.87
N VAL A 387 -22.91 18.21 -18.35
CA VAL A 387 -22.47 18.64 -17.02
C VAL A 387 -21.27 19.57 -17.17
N GLY A 388 -21.40 20.82 -16.73
CA GLY A 388 -20.27 21.76 -16.68
C GLY A 388 -19.32 21.41 -15.54
N MET A 389 -18.02 21.28 -15.81
CA MET A 389 -17.01 20.97 -14.80
C MET A 389 -16.32 22.24 -14.29
N LYS A 390 -15.94 22.25 -13.01
CA LYS A 390 -15.14 23.35 -12.45
C LYS A 390 -13.72 23.34 -13.05
N ALA A 391 -13.14 24.51 -13.29
CA ALA A 391 -11.75 24.60 -13.73
C ALA A 391 -10.80 23.97 -12.70
N GLY A 392 -9.84 23.18 -13.16
CA GLY A 392 -8.83 22.52 -12.32
C GLY A 392 -9.29 21.24 -11.62
N THR A 393 -10.53 20.77 -11.87
CA THR A 393 -10.98 19.44 -11.42
C THR A 393 -10.77 18.40 -12.52
N SER A 394 -10.62 17.14 -12.12
CA SER A 394 -10.63 15.98 -13.02
C SER A 394 -11.84 15.10 -12.73
N PRO A 395 -12.44 14.44 -13.73
CA PRO A 395 -13.47 13.45 -13.49
C PRO A 395 -12.87 12.16 -12.94
N SER A 396 -13.69 11.36 -12.27
CA SER A 396 -13.37 9.97 -11.93
C SER A 396 -14.48 9.07 -12.46
N ILE A 397 -14.13 7.95 -13.09
CA ILE A 397 -15.07 7.02 -13.74
C ILE A 397 -14.97 5.62 -13.13
N THR A 398 -16.11 4.95 -13.03
CA THR A 398 -16.18 3.51 -12.75
C THR A 398 -17.20 2.83 -13.67
N ARG A 399 -17.01 1.54 -13.91
CA ARG A 399 -17.98 0.71 -14.61
C ARG A 399 -19.10 0.35 -13.65
N VAL A 400 -20.35 0.56 -14.06
CA VAL A 400 -21.54 0.12 -13.30
C VAL A 400 -21.96 -1.27 -13.74
N ASN A 401 -22.01 -1.52 -15.06
CA ASN A 401 -22.37 -2.82 -15.63
C ASN A 401 -21.84 -2.96 -17.06
N GLY A 402 -22.38 -3.91 -17.83
CA GLY A 402 -22.02 -4.17 -19.23
C GLY A 402 -22.02 -2.95 -20.15
N SER A 403 -22.94 -2.00 -19.94
CA SER A 403 -23.18 -0.86 -20.85
C SER A 403 -23.18 0.50 -20.16
N THR A 404 -23.19 0.53 -18.83
CA THR A 404 -23.35 1.73 -18.02
C THR A 404 -22.08 2.01 -17.23
N ILE A 405 -21.75 3.29 -17.13
CA ILE A 405 -20.67 3.83 -16.31
C ILE A 405 -21.23 4.85 -15.32
N GLY A 406 -20.49 5.10 -14.25
CA GLY A 406 -20.70 6.21 -13.33
C GLY A 406 -19.50 7.15 -13.36
N VAL A 407 -19.74 8.46 -13.32
CA VAL A 407 -18.71 9.49 -13.33
C VAL A 407 -18.95 10.49 -12.21
N ALA A 408 -17.97 10.68 -11.34
CA ALA A 408 -17.98 11.75 -10.33
C ALA A 408 -17.19 12.97 -10.83
N VAL A 409 -17.73 14.17 -10.62
CA VAL A 409 -17.07 15.43 -10.98
C VAL A 409 -17.33 16.51 -9.95
N GLN A 410 -16.39 17.45 -9.80
CA GLN A 410 -16.72 18.77 -9.26
C GLN A 410 -17.40 19.60 -10.35
N ALA A 411 -18.70 19.82 -10.23
CA ALA A 411 -19.41 20.65 -11.19
C ALA A 411 -19.01 22.13 -11.06
N ASN A 412 -19.31 22.93 -12.07
CA ASN A 412 -19.07 24.37 -12.06
C ASN A 412 -19.82 25.11 -10.93
N THR A 413 -20.86 24.49 -10.34
CA THR A 413 -21.53 24.95 -9.11
C THR A 413 -20.66 24.84 -7.85
N GLY A 414 -19.53 24.12 -7.93
CA GLY A 414 -18.61 23.85 -6.82
C GLY A 414 -18.95 22.62 -5.99
N LYS A 415 -20.07 21.95 -6.27
CA LYS A 415 -20.49 20.72 -5.59
C LYS A 415 -20.06 19.46 -6.35
N LEU A 416 -20.04 18.34 -5.64
CA LEU A 416 -19.91 17.02 -6.23
C LEU A 416 -21.19 16.67 -6.98
N TRP A 417 -21.03 16.27 -8.23
CA TRP A 417 -22.07 15.70 -9.07
C TRP A 417 -21.70 14.27 -9.47
N VAL A 418 -22.71 13.40 -9.52
CA VAL A 418 -22.57 12.04 -10.03
C VAL A 418 -23.42 11.90 -11.28
N TRP A 419 -22.77 11.52 -12.38
CA TRP A 419 -23.39 11.24 -13.66
C TRP A 419 -23.40 9.74 -13.92
N THR A 420 -24.52 9.21 -14.45
CA THR A 420 -24.63 7.80 -14.83
C THR A 420 -25.29 7.66 -16.20
N GLY A 421 -24.83 6.69 -16.98
CA GLY A 421 -25.39 6.45 -18.30
C GLY A 421 -24.53 5.58 -19.18
N THR A 422 -25.02 5.34 -20.39
CA THR A 422 -24.21 4.76 -21.46
C THR A 422 -23.23 5.81 -21.97
N PRO A 423 -21.95 5.47 -22.17
CA PRO A 423 -20.99 6.41 -22.76
C PRO A 423 -21.51 7.03 -24.05
N ARG A 424 -21.17 8.31 -24.26
CA ARG A 424 -21.58 9.13 -25.41
C ARG A 424 -23.08 9.47 -25.45
N THR A 425 -23.70 9.56 -24.28
CA THR A 425 -25.08 10.03 -24.14
C THR A 425 -25.12 11.17 -23.12
N ALA A 426 -26.23 11.88 -23.07
CA ALA A 426 -26.45 12.90 -22.03
C ALA A 426 -26.59 12.28 -20.63
N GLY A 427 -26.96 11.00 -20.52
CA GLY A 427 -27.15 10.27 -19.25
C GLY A 427 -28.03 10.98 -18.24
N LEU A 428 -27.79 10.69 -16.96
CA LEU A 428 -28.48 11.27 -15.81
C LEU A 428 -27.45 11.84 -14.85
N ALA A 429 -27.50 13.15 -14.63
CA ALA A 429 -26.62 13.85 -13.68
C ALA A 429 -27.41 14.27 -12.42
N LYS A 430 -26.84 14.01 -11.25
CA LYS A 430 -27.38 14.50 -9.97
C LYS A 430 -26.35 15.26 -9.18
N GLU A 431 -26.76 16.43 -8.70
CA GLU A 431 -26.06 17.16 -7.66
C GLU A 431 -26.20 16.42 -6.32
N THR A 432 -25.10 16.29 -5.59
CA THR A 432 -25.08 15.74 -4.23
C THR A 432 -25.05 16.87 -3.19
N ALA A 433 -25.18 16.52 -1.91
CA ALA A 433 -25.04 17.47 -0.81
C ALA A 433 -23.57 17.93 -0.58
N VAL A 434 -22.57 17.29 -1.19
CA VAL A 434 -21.16 17.56 -0.90
C VAL A 434 -20.66 18.79 -1.65
N GLY A 435 -20.37 19.87 -0.91
CA GLY A 435 -19.60 21.00 -1.43
C GLY A 435 -18.11 20.65 -1.48
N MET A 436 -17.50 20.68 -2.66
CA MET A 436 -16.10 20.28 -2.84
C MET A 436 -15.14 21.47 -2.72
N LYS A 437 -13.93 21.23 -2.22
CA LYS A 437 -12.86 22.23 -2.22
C LYS A 437 -12.41 22.52 -3.66
N ALA A 438 -12.21 23.78 -4.01
CA ALA A 438 -11.80 24.16 -5.36
C ALA A 438 -10.40 23.60 -5.69
N GLY A 439 -10.19 23.18 -6.94
CA GLY A 439 -8.93 22.60 -7.41
C GLY A 439 -8.69 21.16 -6.96
N THR A 440 -9.74 20.47 -6.50
CA THR A 440 -9.69 19.05 -6.11
C THR A 440 -10.51 18.21 -7.07
N SER A 441 -10.23 16.91 -7.11
CA SER A 441 -10.95 15.93 -7.92
C SER A 441 -11.59 14.89 -7.00
N PRO A 442 -12.78 14.35 -7.34
CA PRO A 442 -13.35 13.23 -6.61
C PRO A 442 -12.74 11.91 -7.08
N SER A 443 -12.98 10.82 -6.35
CA SER A 443 -12.70 9.45 -6.79
C SER A 443 -13.94 8.57 -6.60
N ILE A 444 -14.33 7.81 -7.62
CA ILE A 444 -15.51 6.94 -7.60
C ILE A 444 -15.13 5.46 -7.72
N ALA A 445 -15.87 4.60 -7.03
CA ALA A 445 -15.83 3.16 -7.19
C ALA A 445 -17.27 2.58 -7.19
N LEU A 446 -17.42 1.35 -7.67
CA LEU A 446 -18.69 0.61 -7.61
C LEU A 446 -18.61 -0.40 -6.46
N LEU A 447 -19.45 -0.22 -5.44
CA LEU A 447 -19.56 -1.10 -4.27
C LEU A 447 -20.86 -1.90 -4.37
N GLY A 448 -20.75 -3.18 -4.74
CA GLY A 448 -21.92 -3.99 -5.07
C GLY A 448 -22.70 -3.38 -6.25
N SER A 449 -23.92 -2.90 -5.99
CA SER A 449 -24.73 -2.17 -6.99
C SER A 449 -24.78 -0.66 -6.77
N GLN A 450 -24.09 -0.14 -5.75
CA GLN A 450 -24.07 1.28 -5.39
C GLN A 450 -22.79 1.95 -5.86
N LEU A 451 -22.88 3.24 -6.14
CA LEU A 451 -21.73 4.08 -6.41
C LEU A 451 -21.24 4.67 -5.08
N ALA A 452 -19.93 4.63 -4.88
CA ALA A 452 -19.27 5.18 -3.72
C ALA A 452 -18.25 6.22 -4.17
N VAL A 453 -18.31 7.44 -3.62
CA VAL A 453 -17.43 8.56 -4.00
C VAL A 453 -16.68 9.08 -2.79
N ALA A 454 -15.38 9.29 -2.93
CA ALA A 454 -14.56 10.04 -2.00
C ALA A 454 -14.24 11.44 -2.57
N ALA A 455 -14.32 12.48 -1.75
CA ALA A 455 -13.98 13.84 -2.16
C ALA A 455 -13.42 14.67 -1.00
N GLN A 456 -12.53 15.63 -1.32
CA GLN A 456 -12.17 16.68 -0.36
C GLN A 456 -13.29 17.72 -0.30
N ALA A 457 -14.00 17.78 0.82
CA ALA A 457 -15.02 18.79 1.02
C ALA A 457 -14.40 20.18 1.19
N ASN A 458 -15.21 21.23 1.00
CA ASN A 458 -14.80 22.63 1.19
C ASN A 458 -14.35 22.96 2.63
N THR A 459 -14.65 22.09 3.60
CA THR A 459 -14.14 22.12 4.97
C THR A 459 -12.69 21.63 5.10
N GLY A 460 -12.11 21.06 4.03
CA GLY A 460 -10.78 20.43 4.02
C GLY A 460 -10.77 18.97 4.47
N GLN A 461 -11.91 18.44 4.92
CA GLN A 461 -12.06 17.04 5.36
C GLN A 461 -12.33 16.10 4.18
N LEU A 462 -11.93 14.84 4.33
CA LEU A 462 -12.40 13.75 3.49
C LEU A 462 -13.89 13.49 3.76
N TRP A 463 -14.68 13.47 2.69
CA TRP A 463 -16.08 13.06 2.71
C TRP A 463 -16.29 11.87 1.81
N THR A 464 -17.17 10.97 2.23
CA THR A 464 -17.64 9.84 1.43
C THR A 464 -19.12 10.04 1.09
N TRP A 465 -19.50 9.56 -0.08
CA TRP A 465 -20.88 9.57 -0.58
C TRP A 465 -21.23 8.18 -1.09
N GLU A 466 -22.47 7.76 -0.88
CA GLU A 466 -23.04 6.52 -1.41
C GLU A 466 -24.41 6.76 -2.04
N GLY A 467 -24.68 6.13 -3.18
CA GLY A 467 -26.02 6.10 -3.75
C GLY A 467 -26.14 5.18 -4.95
N ALA A 468 -27.37 4.77 -5.26
CA ALA A 468 -27.64 4.04 -6.49
C ALA A 468 -27.42 4.95 -7.72
N PRO A 469 -27.15 4.37 -8.90
CA PRO A 469 -27.03 5.14 -10.12
C PRO A 469 -28.25 6.04 -10.39
N GLY A 470 -28.03 7.37 -10.40
CA GLY A 470 -29.08 8.36 -10.65
C GLY A 470 -29.75 8.94 -9.39
N ASP A 471 -29.34 8.51 -8.20
CA ASP A 471 -29.82 9.05 -6.93
C ASP A 471 -28.96 10.20 -6.42
N ALA A 472 -29.53 11.05 -5.55
CA ALA A 472 -28.80 12.09 -4.85
C ALA A 472 -27.89 11.54 -3.74
N GLY A 473 -28.14 10.30 -3.30
CA GLY A 473 -27.37 9.55 -2.30
C GLY A 473 -27.28 10.22 -0.92
N PHE A 474 -26.40 9.69 -0.09
CA PHE A 474 -26.08 10.18 1.24
C PHE A 474 -24.60 10.48 1.34
N ALA A 475 -24.23 11.48 2.13
CA ALA A 475 -22.84 11.86 2.33
C ALA A 475 -22.50 12.01 3.82
N HIS A 476 -21.26 11.69 4.17
CA HIS A 476 -20.74 11.79 5.52
C HIS A 476 -19.29 12.28 5.51
N SER A 477 -18.91 13.03 6.55
CA SER A 477 -17.50 13.31 6.84
C SER A 477 -16.82 12.04 7.34
N ALA A 478 -15.69 11.65 6.75
CA ALA A 478 -14.88 10.53 7.23
C ALA A 478 -14.00 10.91 8.44
N ASN A 479 -14.06 12.17 8.89
CA ASN A 479 -13.26 12.74 9.97
C ASN A 479 -11.73 12.64 9.75
N VAL A 480 -11.31 12.63 8.48
CA VAL A 480 -9.90 12.66 8.08
C VAL A 480 -9.55 13.99 7.43
N GLY A 481 -8.64 14.74 8.05
CA GLY A 481 -8.15 16.01 7.51
C GLY A 481 -7.26 15.79 6.30
N MET A 482 -7.66 16.31 5.14
CA MET A 482 -6.88 16.18 3.91
C MET A 482 -5.97 17.40 3.71
N GLN A 483 -4.79 17.17 3.13
CA GLN A 483 -3.89 18.25 2.75
C GLN A 483 -4.58 19.17 1.74
N ALA A 484 -4.32 20.46 1.84
CA ALA A 484 -4.97 21.45 0.98
C ALA A 484 -4.69 21.16 -0.50
N ALA A 485 -5.78 21.01 -1.29
CA ALA A 485 -5.70 20.81 -2.74
C ALA A 485 -5.15 19.44 -3.16
N SER A 486 -5.13 18.48 -2.22
CA SER A 486 -4.98 17.06 -2.52
C SER A 486 -6.33 16.46 -2.97
N SER A 487 -6.27 15.37 -3.72
CA SER A 487 -7.45 14.61 -4.14
C SER A 487 -7.35 13.18 -3.58
N PRO A 488 -8.46 12.56 -3.15
CA PRO A 488 -8.46 11.19 -2.68
C PRO A 488 -8.37 10.20 -3.86
N SER A 489 -7.98 8.97 -3.57
CA SER A 489 -8.10 7.82 -4.48
C SER A 489 -8.93 6.74 -3.80
N ALA A 490 -9.97 6.25 -4.46
CA ALA A 490 -10.93 5.31 -3.90
C ALA A 490 -10.94 4.00 -4.68
N ALA A 491 -11.01 2.90 -3.94
CA ALA A 491 -11.13 1.52 -4.43
C ALA A 491 -12.08 0.72 -3.53
N VAL A 492 -12.42 -0.50 -3.92
CA VAL A 492 -13.26 -1.39 -3.10
C VAL A 492 -12.41 -2.52 -2.53
N GLU A 493 -12.54 -2.75 -1.22
CA GLU A 493 -11.92 -3.85 -0.50
C GLU A 493 -13.03 -4.71 0.12
N GLY A 494 -13.28 -5.89 -0.46
CA GLY A 494 -14.40 -6.73 -0.06
C GLY A 494 -15.75 -6.02 -0.30
N ASP A 495 -16.47 -5.76 0.78
CA ASP A 495 -17.75 -5.06 0.84
C ASP A 495 -17.65 -3.63 1.41
N HIS A 496 -16.44 -3.06 1.45
CA HIS A 496 -16.20 -1.70 1.94
C HIS A 496 -15.47 -0.81 0.93
N LEU A 497 -15.56 0.50 1.14
CA LEU A 497 -14.79 1.51 0.42
C LEU A 497 -13.44 1.70 1.10
N ALA A 498 -12.37 1.59 0.33
CA ALA A 498 -11.01 1.94 0.72
C ALA A 498 -10.61 3.27 0.06
N VAL A 499 -10.08 4.21 0.82
CA VAL A 499 -9.69 5.54 0.33
C VAL A 499 -8.28 5.88 0.77
N ALA A 500 -7.41 6.22 -0.17
CA ALA A 500 -6.11 6.78 0.10
C ALA A 500 -6.14 8.31 -0.01
N VAL A 501 -5.52 9.00 0.94
CA VAL A 501 -5.44 10.46 0.99
C VAL A 501 -4.05 10.92 1.39
N GLU A 502 -3.67 12.08 0.87
CA GLU A 502 -2.64 12.88 1.53
C GLU A 502 -3.29 13.59 2.72
N ALA A 503 -2.97 13.17 3.93
CA ALA A 503 -3.49 13.83 5.12
C ALA A 503 -2.82 15.19 5.33
N ASN A 504 -3.47 16.08 6.07
CA ASN A 504 -2.94 17.41 6.43
C ASN A 504 -1.67 17.35 7.30
N THR A 505 -1.23 16.15 7.69
CA THR A 505 0.06 15.85 8.31
C THR A 505 1.20 15.69 7.30
N GLY A 506 0.92 15.69 5.99
CA GLY A 506 1.90 15.43 4.93
C GLY A 506 2.27 13.95 4.76
N SER A 507 1.44 13.04 5.27
CA SER A 507 1.65 11.59 5.16
C SER A 507 0.54 10.93 4.36
N LEU A 508 0.85 9.79 3.75
CA LEU A 508 -0.17 8.90 3.16
C LEU A 508 -1.05 8.36 4.29
N TRP A 509 -2.35 8.52 4.19
CA TRP A 509 -3.31 7.84 5.05
C TRP A 509 -4.22 6.96 4.21
N THR A 510 -4.63 5.83 4.76
CA THR A 510 -5.70 5.00 4.19
C THR A 510 -6.88 4.99 5.16
N TRP A 511 -8.07 5.21 4.62
CA TRP A 511 -9.35 5.14 5.31
C TRP A 511 -10.14 3.96 4.77
N THR A 512 -10.87 3.25 5.63
CA THR A 512 -11.78 2.18 5.25
C THR A 512 -13.10 2.28 6.00
N GLY A 513 -14.19 1.91 5.34
CA GLY A 513 -15.51 1.83 5.96
C GLY A 513 -16.62 1.68 4.93
N SER A 514 -17.85 1.56 5.44
CA SER A 514 -19.01 1.74 4.58
C SER A 514 -19.05 3.20 4.10
N PRO A 515 -19.22 3.45 2.79
CA PRO A 515 -19.36 4.82 2.31
C PRO A 515 -20.59 5.49 2.96
N ALA A 516 -20.52 6.80 3.12
CA ALA A 516 -21.52 7.58 3.86
C ALA A 516 -21.69 7.24 5.35
N THR A 517 -20.72 6.57 5.98
CA THR A 517 -20.63 6.40 7.44
C THR A 517 -19.27 6.84 7.98
N ASP A 518 -19.14 6.86 9.31
CA ASP A 518 -17.82 6.86 9.95
C ASP A 518 -17.06 5.58 9.56
N GLY A 519 -15.73 5.67 9.56
CA GLY A 519 -14.82 4.57 9.25
C GLY A 519 -13.50 4.71 10.00
N PHE A 520 -12.54 3.85 9.67
CA PHE A 520 -11.23 3.79 10.33
C PHE A 520 -10.15 4.35 9.41
N ALA A 521 -9.24 5.16 9.96
CA ALA A 521 -8.10 5.69 9.21
C ALA A 521 -6.78 5.38 9.92
N ALA A 522 -5.75 5.09 9.14
CA ALA A 522 -4.40 4.90 9.62
C ALA A 522 -3.38 5.59 8.72
N ALA A 523 -2.26 5.99 9.32
CA ALA A 523 -1.11 6.49 8.59
C ALA A 523 -0.34 5.33 7.94
N GLY A 524 0.01 5.49 6.68
CA GLY A 524 1.07 4.74 6.03
C GLY A 524 2.43 5.35 6.38
N ASN A 525 3.46 4.52 6.52
CA ASN A 525 4.84 4.96 6.77
C ASN A 525 5.52 5.59 5.53
N VAL A 526 4.74 6.27 4.69
CA VAL A 526 5.18 6.93 3.45
C VAL A 526 4.89 8.43 3.55
N GLY A 527 5.95 9.23 3.63
CA GLY A 527 5.84 10.68 3.52
C GLY A 527 5.41 11.07 2.11
N ILE A 528 4.33 11.87 2.00
CA ILE A 528 3.84 12.40 0.72
C ILE A 528 4.18 13.88 0.66
N THR A 529 4.63 14.35 -0.50
CA THR A 529 4.69 15.79 -0.76
C THR A 529 3.37 16.28 -1.29
N SER A 530 2.91 17.40 -0.75
CA SER A 530 1.90 18.19 -1.44
C SER A 530 2.52 18.68 -2.73
N SER A 531 1.76 18.64 -3.82
CA SER A 531 2.06 19.32 -5.09
C SER A 531 2.68 20.72 -4.84
N PRO A 532 3.58 21.21 -5.73
CA PRO A 532 4.67 22.09 -5.35
C PRO A 532 4.16 23.43 -4.80
N GLY A 533 4.44 23.67 -3.52
CA GLY A 533 4.54 25.03 -3.01
C GLY A 533 5.70 25.72 -3.72
N ILE A 534 5.33 26.77 -4.43
CA ILE A 534 6.15 27.79 -5.09
C ILE A 534 7.41 28.10 -4.24
N GLY A 535 8.58 27.98 -4.85
CA GLY A 535 9.76 28.76 -4.47
C GLY A 535 9.69 30.15 -5.06
#